data_AF-A0A1F9K8Z6-F1
#
_entry.id   AF-A0A1F9K8Z6-F1
#
_cell.length_a   1.000
_cell.length_b   1.000
_cell.length_c   1.000
_cell.angle_alpha   90.00
_cell.angle_beta   90.00
_cell.angle_gamma   90.00
#
_symmetry.space_group_name_H-M   'P 1'
#
loop_
_entity.id
_entity.type
_entity.pdbx_description
1 polymer ?
#
loop_
_entity_poly.entity_id
_entity_poly.type
_entity_poly.pdbx_seq_one_letter_code
_entity_poly.pdbx_strand_id
1 'polypeptide(L)'
;MAKKDKRFEEALDELEKVVERLESGELSLEDSLAAFEDGVKLVRYCNQKLTEVEKKIELLVKDKEGKLQLRPLEEVKEEDLEGTEE
;
A
#
# COMPACT_ATOMS: atom_id res chain seq x y z
N MET A 1 -20.97 -0.24 8.34
CA MET A 1 -20.30 -0.97 7.25
C MET A 1 -19.46 0.01 6.46
N ALA A 2 -18.22 -0.36 6.18
CA ALA A 2 -17.10 0.52 5.89
C ALA A 2 -17.30 1.42 4.66
N LYS A 3 -17.22 2.74 4.86
CA LYS A 3 -17.24 3.76 3.79
C LYS A 3 -15.81 4.11 3.32
N LYS A 4 -14.81 3.35 3.75
CA LYS A 4 -13.38 3.69 3.58
C LYS A 4 -12.67 2.87 2.50
N ASP A 5 -13.12 1.65 2.24
CA ASP A 5 -12.51 0.75 1.24
C ASP A 5 -12.71 1.25 -0.20
N LYS A 6 -13.85 1.93 -0.44
CA LYS A 6 -14.15 2.53 -1.73
C LYS A 6 -13.05 3.43 -2.27
N ARG A 7 -12.38 4.24 -1.45
CA ARG A 7 -11.40 5.22 -1.96
C ARG A 7 -10.09 4.62 -2.46
N PHE A 8 -9.63 3.51 -1.87
CA PHE A 8 -8.42 2.85 -2.34
C PHE A 8 -8.73 1.97 -3.55
N GLU A 9 -9.79 1.17 -3.46
CA GLU A 9 -10.24 0.31 -4.57
C GLU A 9 -10.61 1.12 -5.81
N GLU A 10 -11.28 2.28 -5.65
CA GLU A 10 -11.57 3.21 -6.76
C GLU A 10 -10.29 3.74 -7.40
N ALA A 11 -9.30 4.17 -6.61
CA ALA A 11 -8.03 4.67 -7.15
C ALA A 11 -7.21 3.59 -7.86
N LEU A 12 -7.32 2.33 -7.39
CA LEU A 12 -6.68 1.19 -8.03
C LEU A 12 -7.35 0.84 -9.36
N ASP A 13 -8.68 0.79 -9.40
CA ASP A 13 -9.47 0.56 -10.62
C ASP A 13 -9.25 1.67 -11.67
N GLU A 14 -9.14 2.93 -11.23
CA GLU A 14 -8.75 4.04 -12.11
C GLU A 14 -7.32 3.86 -12.67
N LEU A 15 -6.38 3.38 -11.85
CA LEU A 15 -5.01 3.13 -12.29
C LEU A 15 -4.94 2.01 -13.32
N GLU A 16 -5.67 0.92 -13.12
CA GLU A 16 -5.78 -0.19 -14.08
C GLU A 16 -6.28 0.30 -15.43
N LYS A 17 -7.34 1.11 -15.44
CA LYS A 17 -7.88 1.73 -16.68
C LYS A 17 -6.88 2.66 -17.36
N VAL A 18 -6.08 3.41 -16.60
CA VAL A 18 -5.02 4.25 -17.16
C VAL A 18 -3.96 3.39 -17.83
N VAL A 19 -3.54 2.29 -17.20
CA VAL A 19 -2.57 1.35 -17.76
C VAL A 19 -3.12 0.71 -19.04
N GLU A 20 -4.35 0.20 -19.03
CA GLU A 20 -5.00 -0.36 -20.22
C GLU A 20 -5.02 0.63 -21.39
N ARG A 21 -5.35 1.90 -21.12
CA ARG A 21 -5.33 2.96 -22.15
C ARG A 21 -3.92 3.22 -22.69
N LEU A 22 -2.91 3.24 -21.83
CA LEU A 22 -1.50 3.41 -22.24
C LEU A 22 -1.01 2.21 -23.06
N GLU A 23 -1.41 1.00 -22.70
CA GLU A 23 -1.02 -0.24 -23.39
C GLU A 23 -1.74 -0.43 -24.73
N SER A 24 -2.94 0.16 -24.90
CA SER A 24 -3.69 0.09 -26.16
C SER A 24 -2.93 0.66 -27.37
N GLY A 25 -2.02 1.62 -27.13
CA GLY A 25 -1.26 2.29 -28.18
C GLY A 25 -2.08 3.20 -29.10
N GLU A 26 -3.37 3.43 -28.80
CA GLU A 26 -4.27 4.27 -29.61
C GLU A 26 -4.22 5.76 -29.21
N LEU A 27 -3.49 6.09 -28.14
CA LEU A 27 -3.40 7.45 -27.62
C LEU A 27 -2.46 8.33 -28.45
N SER A 28 -2.84 9.59 -28.63
CA SER A 28 -1.91 10.61 -29.10
C SER A 28 -0.78 10.82 -28.09
N LEU A 29 0.31 11.49 -28.49
CA LEU A 29 1.41 11.82 -27.57
C LEU A 29 0.93 12.67 -26.39
N GLU A 30 0.07 13.65 -26.65
CA GLU A 30 -0.49 14.53 -25.62
C GLU A 30 -1.37 13.76 -24.64
N ASP A 31 -2.24 12.88 -25.16
CA ASP A 31 -3.11 12.04 -24.33
C ASP A 31 -2.31 11.01 -23.53
N SER A 32 -1.22 10.48 -24.11
CA SER A 32 -0.32 9.55 -23.43
C SER A 32 0.39 10.21 -22.26
N LEU A 33 0.84 11.47 -22.42
CA LEU A 33 1.44 12.24 -21.34
C LEU A 33 0.43 12.54 -20.24
N ALA A 34 -0.80 12.93 -20.59
CA ALA A 34 -1.86 13.17 -19.63
C ALA A 34 -2.21 11.89 -18.84
N ALA A 35 -2.42 10.77 -19.53
CA ALA A 35 -2.67 9.47 -18.90
C ALA A 35 -1.52 9.05 -17.99
N PHE A 36 -0.27 9.24 -18.41
CA PHE A 36 0.89 8.95 -17.57
C PHE A 36 0.94 9.80 -16.30
N GLU A 37 0.70 11.12 -16.41
CA GLU A 37 0.65 12.00 -15.25
C GLU A 37 -0.42 11.59 -14.24
N ASP A 38 -1.60 11.21 -14.73
CA ASP A 38 -2.70 10.74 -13.89
C ASP A 38 -2.38 9.39 -13.23
N GLY A 39 -1.78 8.46 -13.99
CA GLY A 39 -1.26 7.20 -13.44
C GLY A 39 -0.25 7.42 -12.31
N VAL A 40 0.70 8.36 -12.47
CA VAL A 40 1.68 8.70 -11.42
C VAL A 40 1.00 9.25 -10.17
N LYS A 41 -0.05 10.08 -10.31
CA LYS A 41 -0.81 10.59 -9.16
C LYS A 41 -1.52 9.46 -8.42
N LEU A 42 -2.16 8.54 -9.15
CA LEU A 42 -2.86 7.39 -8.58
C LEU A 42 -1.90 6.44 -7.85
N VAL A 43 -0.76 6.11 -8.45
CA VAL A 43 0.30 5.30 -7.80
C VAL A 43 0.77 5.94 -6.50
N ARG A 44 1.00 7.26 -6.49
CA ARG A 44 1.40 7.98 -5.26
C ARG A 44 0.31 7.91 -4.20
N TYR A 45 -0.95 8.09 -4.58
CA TYR A 45 -2.08 7.98 -3.67
C TYR A 45 -2.19 6.59 -3.05
N CYS A 46 -2.14 5.54 -3.86
CA CYS A 46 -2.22 4.15 -3.40
C CYS A 46 -1.08 3.83 -2.42
N ASN A 47 0.16 4.20 -2.76
CA ASN A 47 1.30 4.01 -1.85
C ASN A 47 1.13 4.75 -0.53
N GLN A 48 0.68 6.00 -0.54
CA GLN A 48 0.42 6.76 0.69
C GLN A 48 -0.63 6.06 1.57
N LYS A 49 -1.68 5.52 0.96
CA LYS A 49 -2.72 4.77 1.66
C LYS A 49 -2.19 3.47 2.26
N LEU A 50 -1.35 2.74 1.53
CA LEU A 50 -0.69 1.54 2.04
C LEU A 50 0.23 1.88 3.22
N THR A 51 1.08 2.89 3.12
CA THR A 51 1.95 3.34 4.22
C THR A 51 1.14 3.81 5.44
N GLU A 52 0.00 4.48 5.23
CA GLU A 52 -0.90 4.85 6.32
C GLU A 52 -1.53 3.64 7.03
N VAL A 53 -1.74 2.54 6.32
CA VAL A 53 -2.26 1.29 6.88
C VAL A 53 -1.15 0.54 7.58
N GLU A 54 0.03 0.43 6.96
CA GLU A 54 1.23 -0.19 7.51
C GLU A 54 1.56 0.36 8.91
N LYS A 55 1.55 1.70 9.06
CA LYS A 55 1.74 2.39 10.34
C LYS A 55 0.69 2.09 11.42
N LYS A 56 -0.47 1.59 11.02
CA LYS A 56 -1.54 1.20 11.95
C LYS A 56 -1.50 -0.28 12.29
N ILE A 57 -0.66 -1.07 11.60
CA ILE A 57 -0.52 -2.49 11.88
C ILE A 57 0.37 -2.62 13.12
N GLU A 58 -0.19 -3.25 14.15
CA GLU A 58 0.54 -3.65 15.34
C GLU A 58 0.78 -5.17 15.27
N LEU A 59 1.99 -5.58 15.58
CA LEU A 59 2.38 -6.98 15.69
C LEU A 59 2.52 -7.39 17.15
N LEU A 60 2.11 -8.62 17.45
CA LEU A 60 2.36 -9.23 18.74
C LEU A 60 3.79 -9.77 18.76
N VAL A 61 4.63 -9.20 19.61
CA VAL A 61 6.05 -9.53 19.73
C VAL A 61 6.40 -9.87 21.17
N LYS A 62 7.37 -10.76 21.35
CA LYS A 62 7.86 -11.14 22.66
C LYS A 62 8.97 -10.19 23.09
N ASP A 63 8.91 -9.68 24.31
CA ASP A 63 9.97 -8.84 24.87
C ASP A 63 11.13 -9.69 25.42
N LYS A 64 12.19 -9.02 25.88
CA LYS A 64 13.38 -9.68 26.46
C LYS A 64 13.09 -10.44 27.76
N GLU A 65 11.96 -10.17 28.41
CA GLU A 65 11.48 -10.88 29.61
C GLU A 65 10.54 -12.05 29.26
N GLY A 66 10.25 -12.25 27.97
CA GLY A 66 9.36 -13.30 27.49
C GLY A 66 7.87 -12.95 27.50
N LYS A 67 7.51 -11.69 27.78
CA LYS A 67 6.11 -11.21 27.77
C LYS A 67 5.70 -10.78 26.36
N LEU A 68 4.44 -11.00 26.03
CA LEU A 68 3.86 -10.58 24.75
C LEU A 68 3.42 -9.12 24.85
N GLN A 69 3.84 -8.31 23.89
CA GLN A 69 3.47 -6.90 23.75
C GLN A 69 3.13 -6.59 22.29
N LEU A 70 2.18 -5.68 22.08
CA LEU A 70 1.90 -5.15 20.74
C LEU A 70 2.89 -4.02 20.44
N ARG A 71 3.52 -4.06 19.28
CA ARG A 71 4.39 -2.97 18.78
C ARG A 71 4.01 -2.60 17.34
N PRO A 72 4.14 -1.31 16.95
CA PRO A 72 3.99 -0.91 15.55
C PRO A 72 4.92 -1.71 14.65
N LEU A 73 4.44 -2.12 13.47
CA LEU A 73 5.20 -2.93 12.51
C LEU A 73 6.58 -2.34 12.19
N GLU A 74 6.69 -1.01 12.05
CA GLU A 74 7.96 -0.34 11.75
C GLU A 74 9.00 -0.40 12.89
N GLU A 75 8.57 -0.69 14.12
CA GLU A 75 9.43 -0.80 15.30
C GLU A 75 9.80 -2.26 15.64
N VAL A 76 9.23 -3.22 14.92
CA VAL A 76 9.57 -4.64 15.05
C VAL A 76 10.90 -4.88 14.36
N LYS A 77 11.87 -5.41 15.10
CA LYS A 77 13.17 -5.78 14.55
C LYS A 77 13.19 -7.27 14.23
N GLU A 78 14.12 -7.69 13.37
CA GLU A 78 14.31 -9.11 13.05
C GLU A 78 14.57 -9.97 14.32
N GLU A 79 15.29 -9.41 15.31
CA GLU A 79 15.53 -10.04 16.63
C GLU A 79 14.23 -10.34 17.42
N ASP A 80 13.12 -9.67 17.11
CA ASP A 80 11.81 -9.89 17.76
C ASP A 80 11.00 -11.03 17.11
N LEU A 81 11.40 -11.51 15.91
CA LEU A 81 10.71 -12.54 15.12
C LEU A 81 11.35 -13.93 15.25
N GLU A 82 12.60 -14.02 15.72
CA GLU A 82 13.39 -15.26 15.86
C GLU A 82 12.88 -16.23 16.95
N GLY A 83 11.77 -15.92 17.64
CA GLY A 83 11.19 -16.76 18.69
C GLY A 83 10.04 -17.69 18.28
N THR A 84 9.80 -17.89 16.97
CA THR A 84 8.68 -18.69 16.44
C THR A 84 9.06 -20.08 15.91
N GLU A 85 10.25 -20.56 16.24
CA GLU A 85 10.61 -21.98 16.06
C GLU A 85 10.33 -22.76 17.34
N GLU A 86 9.11 -23.30 17.48
CA GLU A 86 8.83 -24.62 18.07
C GLU A 86 7.63 -25.25 17.37
#